data_AF-A0A7Z9UW81-F1
#
_entry.id   AF-A0A7Z9UW81-F1
#
_cell.length_a   1.000
_cell.length_b   1.000
_cell.length_c   1.000
_cell.angle_alpha   90.00
_cell.angle_beta   90.00
_cell.angle_gamma   90.00
#
_symmetry.space_group_name_H-M   'P 1'
#
loop_
_entity.id
_entity.type
_entity.pdbx_description
1 polymer ?
#
loop_
_entity_poly.entity_id
_entity_poly.type
_entity_poly.pdbx_seq_one_letter_code
_entity_poly.pdbx_strand_id
1 'polypeptide(L)'
;MGPKRNGLSSEINIFNKKNNTVLQAKWVKALGSGYSGISFYGEIAITMHSDHKFDYVKALNTNIGEQIWQYQIGPTYKGHGNSQDGLLSTPYS
;
A
#
# COMPACT_ATOMS: atom_id res chain seq x y z
N MET A 1 -3.29 -11.28 -5.41
CA MET A 1 -4.77 -11.24 -5.42
C MET A 1 -5.26 -12.56 -5.99
N GLY A 2 -6.03 -13.36 -5.25
CA GLY A 2 -6.43 -14.72 -5.65
C GLY A 2 -7.18 -14.80 -7.00
N PRO A 3 -7.57 -16.01 -7.45
CA PRO A 3 -8.06 -16.25 -8.81
C PRO A 3 -9.30 -15.41 -9.22
N LYS A 4 -10.06 -14.89 -8.25
CA LYS A 4 -11.23 -14.03 -8.48
C LYS A 4 -10.94 -12.51 -8.44
N ARG A 5 -9.71 -12.09 -8.15
CA ARG A 5 -9.25 -10.68 -8.11
C ARG A 5 -10.12 -9.72 -7.29
N ASN A 6 -10.87 -10.22 -6.31
CA ASN A 6 -11.85 -9.45 -5.55
C ASN A 6 -11.37 -8.99 -4.17
N GLY A 7 -10.12 -9.30 -3.79
CA GLY A 7 -9.58 -8.93 -2.47
C GLY A 7 -10.23 -9.65 -1.28
N LEU A 8 -11.08 -10.66 -1.52
CA LEU A 8 -11.74 -11.43 -0.46
C LEU A 8 -10.92 -12.68 -0.12
N SER A 9 -10.63 -12.89 1.17
CA SER A 9 -10.17 -14.18 1.68
C SER A 9 -11.38 -15.07 1.99
N SER A 10 -11.34 -16.35 1.59
CA SER A 10 -12.36 -17.35 1.92
C SER A 10 -12.17 -17.99 3.29
N GLU A 11 -11.08 -17.65 3.99
CA GLU A 11 -10.79 -18.16 5.33
C GLU A 11 -11.71 -17.49 6.35
N ILE A 12 -12.53 -18.31 7.01
CA ILE A 12 -13.38 -17.91 8.13
C ILE A 12 -12.80 -18.47 9.44
N ASN A 13 -12.98 -17.77 10.56
CA ASN A 13 -12.46 -18.15 11.90
C ASN A 13 -10.92 -18.12 12.07
N ILE A 14 -10.20 -17.31 11.30
CA ILE A 14 -8.74 -17.15 11.36
C ILE A 14 -8.23 -16.65 12.73
N PHE A 15 -9.06 -15.91 13.47
CA PHE A 15 -8.72 -15.39 14.79
C PHE A 15 -9.36 -16.22 15.90
N ASN A 16 -8.58 -17.07 16.54
CA ASN A 16 -9.00 -17.77 17.75
C ASN A 16 -9.00 -16.80 18.94
N LYS A 17 -10.18 -16.25 19.29
CA LYS A 17 -10.37 -15.29 20.40
C LYS A 17 -9.84 -15.77 21.77
N LYS A 18 -9.52 -17.06 21.93
CA LYS A 18 -8.96 -17.60 23.18
C LYS A 18 -7.48 -17.25 23.39
N ASN A 19 -6.74 -16.97 22.32
CA ASN A 19 -5.37 -16.48 22.41
C ASN A 19 -5.43 -14.98 22.09
N ASN A 20 -4.94 -14.13 22.99
CA ASN A 20 -4.78 -12.67 22.78
C ASN A 20 -3.74 -12.41 21.68
N THR A 21 -4.08 -12.80 20.45
CA THR A 21 -3.19 -12.77 19.31
C THR A 21 -3.20 -11.35 18.79
N VAL A 22 -2.17 -10.59 19.14
CA VAL A 22 -2.01 -9.20 18.70
C VAL A 22 -1.39 -9.21 17.31
N LEU A 23 -2.04 -8.56 16.35
CA LEU A 23 -1.45 -8.31 15.04
C LEU A 23 -0.25 -7.39 15.23
N GLN A 24 0.94 -7.88 14.88
CA GLN A 24 2.17 -7.08 14.90
C GLN A 24 2.60 -6.79 13.46
N ALA A 25 2.93 -5.52 13.19
CA ALA A 25 3.50 -5.13 11.92
C ALA A 25 4.91 -5.73 11.79
N LYS A 26 5.16 -6.50 10.73
CA LYS A 26 6.50 -7.05 10.43
C LYS A 26 7.50 -5.93 10.09
N TRP A 27 7.03 -4.93 9.36
CA TRP A 27 7.76 -3.69 9.07
C TRP A 27 6.76 -2.60 8.69
N VAL A 28 7.20 -1.34 8.82
CA VAL A 28 6.46 -0.16 8.40
C VAL A 28 7.41 0.74 7.62
N LYS A 29 6.97 1.25 6.47
CA LYS A 29 7.78 2.16 5.65
C LYS A 29 7.00 3.45 5.42
N ALA A 30 7.58 4.57 5.84
CA ALA A 30 7.08 5.88 5.46
C ALA A 30 7.33 6.10 3.97
N LEU A 31 6.26 6.42 3.25
CA LEU A 31 6.29 6.90 1.87
C LEU A 31 5.69 8.32 1.88
N GLY A 32 5.94 9.11 0.83
CA GLY A 32 5.28 10.41 0.66
C GLY A 32 3.78 10.24 0.38
N SER A 33 3.15 11.14 -0.38
CA SER A 33 1.71 11.02 -0.62
C SER A 33 1.42 9.72 -1.39
N GLY A 34 0.55 8.89 -0.81
CA GLY A 34 0.14 7.62 -1.39
C GLY A 34 -1.05 7.83 -2.31
N TYR A 35 -0.86 7.58 -3.60
CA TYR A 35 -1.95 7.66 -4.58
C TYR A 35 -2.70 6.33 -4.76
N SER A 36 -2.13 5.19 -4.34
CA SER A 36 -2.66 3.86 -4.63
C SER A 36 -2.59 2.88 -3.45
N GLY A 37 -3.41 1.82 -3.52
CA GLY A 37 -3.18 0.61 -2.74
C GLY A 37 -1.90 -0.14 -3.17
N ILE A 38 -1.46 -1.10 -2.36
CA ILE A 38 -0.26 -1.92 -2.63
C ILE A 38 -0.64 -3.18 -3.41
N SER A 39 0.10 -3.49 -4.47
CA SER A 39 -0.02 -4.73 -5.24
C SER A 39 1.12 -5.69 -4.93
N PHE A 40 0.87 -7.01 -4.99
CA PHE A 40 1.87 -8.04 -4.67
C PHE A 40 2.05 -9.03 -5.81
N TYR A 41 3.31 -9.38 -6.10
CA TYR A 41 3.73 -10.48 -6.97
C TYR A 41 4.92 -11.20 -6.37
N GLY A 42 4.73 -12.46 -5.93
CA GLY A 42 5.75 -13.19 -5.19
C GLY A 42 6.22 -12.43 -3.94
N GLU A 43 7.53 -12.21 -3.82
CA GLU A 43 8.16 -11.47 -2.71
C GLU A 43 8.29 -9.96 -2.97
N ILE A 44 7.56 -9.43 -3.95
CA ILE A 44 7.63 -8.03 -4.37
C ILE A 44 6.30 -7.34 -4.09
N ALA A 45 6.34 -6.28 -3.29
CA ALA A 45 5.26 -5.32 -3.12
C ALA A 45 5.52 -4.11 -4.02
N ILE A 46 4.55 -3.70 -4.82
CA ILE A 46 4.64 -2.57 -5.74
C ILE A 46 3.58 -1.54 -5.35
N THR A 47 3.98 -0.27 -5.23
CA THR A 47 3.08 0.84 -4.93
C THR A 47 3.52 2.13 -5.61
N MET A 48 2.56 3.03 -5.84
CA MET A 48 2.83 4.38 -6.29
C MET A 48 2.83 5.37 -5.12
N HIS A 49 3.76 6.30 -5.16
CA HIS A 49 3.85 7.40 -4.21
C HIS A 49 4.47 8.63 -4.86
N SER A 50 4.29 9.78 -4.23
CA SER A 50 4.90 11.04 -4.63
C SER A 50 5.75 11.63 -3.51
N ASP A 51 6.83 12.32 -3.90
CA ASP A 51 7.63 13.18 -3.02
C ASP A 51 7.25 14.67 -3.11
N HIS A 52 6.08 14.96 -3.68
CA HIS A 52 5.54 16.28 -4.05
C HIS A 52 6.23 16.98 -5.23
N LYS A 53 7.26 16.38 -5.83
CA LYS A 53 7.93 16.86 -7.05
C LYS A 53 7.68 15.90 -8.21
N PHE A 54 7.82 14.61 -7.95
CA PHE A 54 7.65 13.55 -8.93
C PHE A 54 6.86 12.37 -8.34
N ASP A 55 6.17 11.68 -9.25
CA ASP A 55 5.48 10.43 -8.96
C ASP A 55 6.39 9.27 -9.31
N TYR A 56 6.38 8.25 -8.46
CA TYR A 56 7.23 7.08 -8.58
C TYR A 56 6.44 5.79 -8.41
N VAL A 57 6.82 4.78 -9.19
CA VAL A 57 6.54 3.38 -8.86
C VAL A 57 7.72 2.86 -8.04
N LYS A 58 7.42 2.28 -6.86
CA LYS A 58 8.41 1.67 -5.97
C LYS A 58 8.13 0.20 -5.79
N ALA A 59 9.17 -0.62 -5.90
CA ALA A 59 9.14 -2.04 -5.54
C ALA A 59 9.89 -2.27 -4.23
N LEU A 60 9.26 -3.00 -3.32
CA LEU A 60 9.75 -3.33 -1.99
C LEU A 60 9.82 -4.85 -1.84
N ASN A 61 10.84 -5.33 -1.13
CA ASN A 61 10.90 -6.70 -0.66
C ASN A 61 9.85 -6.90 0.44
N THR A 62 8.95 -7.87 0.29
CA THR A 62 7.85 -8.11 1.24
C THR A 62 8.31 -8.61 2.60
N ASN A 63 9.49 -9.22 2.68
CA ASN A 63 10.01 -9.79 3.91
C ASN A 63 10.58 -8.73 4.85
N ILE A 64 11.27 -7.73 4.30
CA ILE A 64 12.04 -6.75 5.08
C ILE A 64 11.65 -5.29 4.81
N GLY A 65 10.82 -5.01 3.80
CA GLY A 65 10.37 -3.65 3.47
C GLY A 65 11.41 -2.77 2.79
N GLU A 66 12.52 -3.36 2.34
CA GLU A 66 13.58 -2.63 1.65
C GLU A 66 13.26 -2.42 0.17
N GLN A 67 13.74 -1.30 -0.38
CA GLN A 67 13.56 -0.97 -1.78
C GLN A 67 14.42 -1.89 -2.65
N ILE A 68 13.76 -2.55 -3.61
CA ILE A 68 14.45 -3.31 -4.67
C ILE A 68 14.79 -2.36 -5.82
N TRP A 69 13.82 -1.59 -6.29
CA TRP A 69 13.99 -0.58 -7.33
C TRP A 69 12.93 0.52 -7.22
N GLN A 70 13.17 1.62 -7.91
CA GLN A 70 12.24 2.73 -8.07
C GLN A 70 12.32 3.28 -9.50
N TYR A 71 11.17 3.59 -10.09
CA TYR A 71 11.06 4.25 -11.38
C TYR A 71 10.28 5.55 -11.26
N GLN A 72 10.84 6.63 -11.82
CA GLN A 72 10.18 7.93 -11.89
C GLN A 72 9.23 7.96 -13.07
N ILE A 73 7.94 8.20 -12.81
CA ILE A 73 6.90 8.25 -13.84
C ILE A 73 6.88 9.64 -14.49
N GLY A 74 6.96 10.70 -13.67
CA GLY A 74 6.88 12.07 -14.15
C GLY A 74 6.65 13.08 -13.02
N PRO A 75 6.54 14.38 -13.32
CA PRO A 75 6.24 15.40 -12.32
C PRO A 75 4.91 15.12 -11.62
N THR A 76 4.85 15.36 -10.32
CA THR A 76 3.62 15.18 -9.54
C THR A 76 2.53 16.12 -10.03
N TYR A 77 1.36 15.55 -10.27
CA TYR A 77 0.18 16.34 -10.61
C TYR A 77 -0.27 17.14 -9.38
N LYS A 78 -0.13 18.46 -9.43
CA LYS A 78 -0.70 19.34 -8.41
C LYS A 78 -2.20 19.42 -8.61
N GLY A 79 -3.00 18.94 -7.66
CA GLY A 79 -4.45 19.10 -7.69
C GLY A 79 -4.84 20.57 -7.87
N HIS A 80 -5.72 20.87 -8.83
CA HIS A 80 -6.39 22.16 -8.95
C HIS A 80 -7.79 22.04 -8.36
N GLY A 81 -8.12 22.86 -7.36
CA GLY A 81 -9.47 23.04 -6.82
C GLY A 81 -9.90 22.05 -5.72
N ASN A 82 -9.39 22.22 -4.50
CA ASN A 82 -9.89 21.59 -3.26
C ASN A 82 -9.80 20.05 -3.16
N SER A 83 -9.02 19.38 -4.01
CA SER A 83 -8.77 17.95 -3.85
C SER A 83 -7.56 17.74 -2.93
N GLN A 84 -7.78 17.18 -1.74
CA GLN A 84 -6.69 16.80 -0.83
C GLN A 84 -5.88 15.64 -1.43
N ASP A 85 -4.55 15.74 -1.36
CA ASP A 85 -3.64 14.67 -1.79
C ASP A 85 -3.73 13.47 -0.83
N GLY A 86 -4.34 12.36 -1.28
CA GLY A 86 -4.35 11.09 -0.54
C GLY A 86 -5.50 10.15 -0.93
N LEU A 87 -5.43 8.89 -0.47
CA LEU A 87 -6.52 7.93 -0.59
C LEU A 87 -7.76 8.42 0.18
N LEU A 88 -8.83 8.81 -0.52
CA LEU A 88 -10.16 9.15 0.03
C LEU A 88 -10.92 7.92 0.60
N SER A 89 -10.21 6.92 1.12
CA SER A 89 -10.78 5.65 1.60
C SER A 89 -10.88 5.57 3.13
N THR A 90 -11.26 6.65 3.80
CA THR A 90 -11.73 6.63 5.18
C THR A 90 -13.23 6.90 5.21
N PRO A 91 -14.12 5.91 5.50
CA PRO A 91 -15.48 6.22 5.87
C PRO A 91 -15.48 7.02 7.19
N TYR A 92 -16.27 8.10 7.24
CA TYR A 92 -16.52 8.83 8.50
C TYR A 92 -17.24 7.91 9.49
N SER A 93 -16.89 8.08 10.77
CA SER A 93 -17.42 7.36 11.94
C SER A 93 -18.93 7.39 12.06
#